data_AF-A0A1F5V8I3-F1
#
_entry.id   AF-A0A1F5V8I3-F1
#
_cell.length_a   1.000
_cell.length_b   1.000
_cell.length_c   1.000
_cell.angle_alpha   90.00
_cell.angle_beta   90.00
_cell.angle_gamma   90.00
#
_symmetry.space_group_name_H-M   'P 1'
#
loop_
_entity.id
_entity.type
_entity.pdbx_description
1 polymer ?
#
loop_
_entity_poly.entity_id
_entity_poly.type
_entity_poly.pdbx_seq_one_letter_code
_entity_poly.pdbx_strand_id
1 'polypeptide(L)'
;MKNWFSIDLSEDKTNELETKIQQQINERISNKQFTQQDIADLENMKLDVLPDPRQIQPFLLKEILPDSSLFYNNDYNLTPELIWQSSTSPFLSKVRKKLQPIHKLFANLEAVIHKQAMYNEKQVEFNTHIVHHVRLLHNIINYLITELTKLNLEHQQLHYYVNSIESQLNFFKEYQKALDNMLQENKIPHEK
;
A
#
# COMPACT_ATOMS: atom_id res chain seq x y z
N MET A 1 -26.32 3.01 -5.22
CA MET A 1 -25.23 3.69 -4.49
C MET A 1 -24.19 4.10 -5.52
N LYS A 2 -23.83 5.39 -5.60
CA LYS A 2 -22.87 5.91 -6.58
C LYS A 2 -21.47 5.38 -6.24
N ASN A 3 -20.77 4.80 -7.20
CA ASN A 3 -19.34 4.47 -7.12
C ASN A 3 -18.54 5.78 -7.10
N TRP A 4 -17.81 6.05 -6.01
CA TRP A 4 -16.98 7.26 -5.84
C TRP A 4 -15.50 7.03 -6.17
N PHE A 5 -15.11 5.84 -6.63
CA PHE A 5 -13.70 5.47 -6.87
C PHE A 5 -13.44 4.82 -8.24
N SER A 6 -14.28 5.07 -9.24
CA SER A 6 -13.88 4.85 -10.64
C SER A 6 -13.30 6.15 -11.18
N ILE A 7 -12.02 6.41 -10.91
CA ILE A 7 -11.28 7.36 -11.75
C ILE A 7 -11.12 6.62 -13.08
N ASP A 8 -12.07 6.87 -13.97
CA ASP A 8 -12.06 6.37 -15.34
C ASP A 8 -10.99 7.18 -16.08
N LEU A 9 -9.73 6.75 -15.91
CA LEU A 9 -8.60 7.17 -16.71
C LEU A 9 -8.77 6.50 -18.08
N SER A 10 -9.75 6.97 -18.86
CA SER A 10 -9.79 6.68 -20.28
C SER A 10 -8.44 7.12 -20.86
N GLU A 11 -7.79 6.25 -21.61
CA GLU A 11 -6.44 6.44 -22.18
C GLU A 11 -6.26 7.82 -22.86
N ASP A 12 -7.34 8.34 -23.44
CA ASP A 12 -7.39 9.69 -24.01
C ASP A 12 -7.18 10.83 -23.00
N LYS A 13 -7.71 10.72 -21.78
CA LYS A 13 -7.58 11.76 -20.73
C LYS A 13 -6.19 11.79 -20.12
N THR A 14 -5.53 10.64 -20.02
CA THR A 14 -4.14 10.57 -19.58
C THR A 14 -3.21 11.20 -20.61
N ASN A 15 -3.46 10.95 -21.91
CA ASN A 15 -2.70 11.54 -23.00
C ASN A 15 -2.90 13.07 -23.09
N GLU A 16 -4.13 13.56 -22.85
CA GLU A 16 -4.42 15.00 -22.80
C GLU A 16 -3.72 15.68 -21.61
N LEU A 17 -3.67 15.03 -20.45
CA LEU A 17 -2.95 15.57 -19.29
C LEU A 17 -1.43 15.56 -19.50
N GLU A 18 -0.88 14.49 -20.08
CA GLU A 18 0.55 14.38 -20.36
C GLU A 18 1.02 15.46 -21.34
N THR A 19 0.28 15.67 -22.43
CA THR A 19 0.60 16.71 -23.42
C THR A 19 0.53 18.11 -22.82
N LYS A 20 -0.44 18.38 -21.95
CA LYS A 20 -0.59 19.67 -21.26
C LYS A 20 0.55 19.95 -20.27
N ILE A 21 1.00 18.92 -19.55
CA ILE A 21 2.15 19.01 -18.64
C ILE A 21 3.44 19.25 -19.44
N GLN A 22 3.64 18.51 -20.53
CA GLN A 22 4.79 18.69 -21.42
C GLN A 22 4.84 20.11 -22.01
N GLN A 23 3.70 20.67 -22.43
CA GLN A 23 3.61 22.05 -22.92
C GLN A 23 4.01 23.07 -21.85
N GLN A 24 3.52 22.92 -20.61
CA GLN A 24 3.87 23.83 -19.51
C GLN A 24 5.34 23.75 -19.11
N ILE A 25 5.94 22.56 -19.14
CA ILE A 25 7.37 22.36 -18.90
C ILE A 25 8.18 23.07 -19.99
N ASN A 26 7.83 22.86 -21.27
CA ASN A 26 8.52 23.47 -22.40
C ASN A 26 8.41 25.01 -22.41
N GLU A 27 7.25 25.57 -22.07
CA GLU A 27 7.07 27.01 -21.91
C GLU A 27 8.00 27.57 -20.82
N ARG A 28 8.09 26.91 -19.66
CA ARG A 28 8.96 27.35 -18.56
C ARG A 28 10.45 27.20 -18.87
N ILE A 29 10.84 26.16 -19.60
CA ILE A 29 12.21 25.99 -20.13
C ILE A 29 12.55 27.14 -21.10
N SER A 30 11.63 27.48 -22.01
CA SER A 30 11.83 28.58 -22.97
C SER A 30 12.01 29.94 -22.29
N ASN A 31 11.35 30.13 -21.13
CA ASN A 31 11.43 31.33 -20.32
C ASN A 31 12.69 31.41 -19.43
N LYS A 32 13.67 30.51 -19.59
CA LYS A 32 14.96 30.45 -18.86
C LYS A 32 14.83 30.40 -17.32
N GLN A 33 13.73 29.84 -16.82
CA GLN A 33 13.49 29.73 -15.37
C GLN A 33 14.15 28.50 -14.75
N PHE A 34 14.72 27.60 -15.56
CA PHE A 34 15.41 26.40 -15.12
C PHE A 34 16.87 26.43 -15.57
N THR A 35 17.77 26.10 -14.64
CA THR A 35 19.17 25.84 -14.96
C THR A 35 19.29 24.47 -15.65
N GLN A 36 20.38 24.23 -16.39
CA GLN A 36 20.59 22.92 -17.05
C GLN A 36 20.62 21.76 -16.06
N GLN A 37 20.96 22.04 -14.80
CA GLN A 37 20.97 21.06 -13.72
C GLN A 37 19.56 20.66 -13.30
N ASP A 38 18.62 21.62 -13.23
CA ASP A 38 17.21 21.34 -12.92
C ASP A 38 16.55 20.46 -14.00
N ILE A 39 16.94 20.62 -15.27
CA ILE A 39 16.44 19.81 -16.39
C ILE A 39 16.95 18.37 -16.28
N ALA A 40 18.23 18.19 -15.96
CA ALA A 40 18.81 16.86 -15.75
C ALA A 40 18.18 16.15 -14.55
N ASP A 41 17.85 16.88 -13.48
CA ASP A 41 17.19 16.33 -12.30
C ASP A 41 15.73 15.93 -12.61
N LEU A 42 15.02 16.70 -13.43
CA LEU A 42 13.67 16.36 -13.90
C LEU A 42 13.66 15.13 -14.83
N GLU A 43 14.67 14.99 -15.69
CA GLU A 43 14.81 13.80 -16.56
C GLU A 43 15.18 12.53 -15.77
N ASN A 44 15.93 12.69 -14.68
CA ASN A 44 16.29 11.59 -13.78
C ASN A 44 15.17 11.23 -12.78
N MET A 45 14.22 12.14 -12.55
CA MET A 45 13.01 11.89 -11.76
C MET A 45 12.02 11.04 -12.56
N LYS A 46 12.41 9.80 -12.86
CA LYS A 46 11.44 8.79 -13.30
C LYS A 46 10.51 8.51 -12.12
N LEU A 47 9.21 8.66 -12.35
CA LEU A 47 8.18 8.19 -11.43
C LEU A 47 8.45 6.72 -11.18
N ASP A 48 8.87 6.38 -9.96
CA ASP A 48 9.00 4.98 -9.54
C ASP A 48 7.66 4.29 -9.84
N VAL A 49 7.71 3.30 -10.73
CA VAL A 49 6.52 2.54 -11.12
C VAL A 49 5.95 1.95 -9.83
N LEU A 50 4.72 2.37 -9.49
CA LEU A 50 4.02 1.85 -8.31
C LEU A 50 4.10 0.33 -8.35
N PRO A 51 4.76 -0.32 -7.39
CA PRO A 51 4.96 -1.75 -7.46
C PRO A 51 3.60 -2.46 -7.41
N ASP A 52 3.44 -3.48 -8.25
CA ASP A 52 2.20 -4.23 -8.36
C ASP A 52 1.79 -4.76 -6.98
N PRO A 53 0.62 -4.34 -6.44
CA PRO A 53 0.18 -4.69 -5.09
C PRO A 53 -0.04 -6.20 -4.89
N ARG A 54 -0.02 -6.99 -5.98
CA ARG A 54 -0.09 -8.46 -5.93
C ARG A 54 1.27 -9.12 -5.69
N GLN A 55 2.36 -8.44 -6.02
CA GLN A 55 3.73 -9.00 -5.99
C GLN A 55 4.44 -8.74 -4.66
N ILE A 56 4.07 -7.67 -3.95
CA ILE A 56 4.62 -7.39 -2.62
C ILE A 56 3.74 -8.11 -1.59
N GLN A 57 4.23 -9.23 -1.06
CA GLN A 57 3.72 -9.79 0.18
C GLN A 57 4.61 -9.31 1.33
N PRO A 58 4.20 -8.31 2.12
CA PRO A 58 4.92 -7.98 3.34
C PRO A 58 4.97 -9.21 4.25
N PHE A 59 6.18 -9.58 4.69
CA PHE A 59 6.44 -10.69 5.62
C PHE A 59 5.53 -10.64 6.87
N LEU A 60 5.13 -9.43 7.28
CA LEU A 60 4.23 -9.15 8.41
C LEU A 60 2.76 -9.57 8.20
N LEU A 61 2.32 -9.77 6.94
CA LEU A 61 0.96 -10.26 6.68
C LEU A 61 0.78 -11.74 6.97
N LYS A 62 1.87 -12.51 7.10
CA LYS A 62 1.79 -13.93 7.44
C LYS A 62 1.19 -14.15 8.83
N GLU A 63 1.35 -13.19 9.75
CA GLU A 63 0.87 -13.28 11.13
C GLU A 63 -0.50 -12.63 11.35
N ILE A 64 -0.85 -11.61 10.55
CA ILE A 64 -2.10 -10.83 10.71
C ILE A 64 -3.24 -11.40 9.85
N LEU A 65 -2.92 -11.98 8.69
CA LEU A 65 -3.93 -12.74 7.98
C LEU A 65 -4.16 -14.01 8.79
N PRO A 66 -5.37 -14.25 9.31
CA PRO A 66 -5.71 -15.61 9.74
C PRO A 66 -5.37 -16.50 8.56
N ASP A 67 -4.57 -17.55 8.80
CA ASP A 67 -4.26 -18.57 7.80
C ASP A 67 -5.54 -18.78 7.01
N SER A 68 -5.48 -18.56 5.69
CA SER A 68 -6.67 -18.67 4.84
C SER A 68 -7.43 -19.98 5.08
N SER A 69 -6.82 -21.01 5.65
CA SER A 69 -7.51 -22.21 6.14
C SER A 69 -8.63 -21.99 7.18
N LEU A 70 -8.66 -20.89 7.95
CA LEU A 70 -9.74 -20.64 8.92
C LEU A 70 -11.09 -20.36 8.25
N PHE A 71 -11.08 -19.88 7.00
CA PHE A 71 -12.29 -19.62 6.22
C PHE A 71 -12.41 -20.46 4.94
N TYR A 72 -11.32 -21.13 4.51
CA TYR A 72 -11.22 -21.86 3.25
C TYR A 72 -11.01 -23.37 3.44
N ASN A 73 -11.66 -23.98 4.44
CA ASN A 73 -11.85 -25.43 4.37
C ASN A 73 -12.95 -25.69 3.33
N ASN A 74 -12.53 -25.99 2.10
CA ASN A 74 -13.33 -26.20 0.89
C ASN A 74 -14.38 -27.34 0.96
N ASP A 75 -14.61 -27.94 2.11
CA ASP A 75 -15.50 -29.09 2.28
C ASP A 75 -16.87 -28.69 2.87
N TYR A 76 -17.44 -27.56 2.42
CA TYR A 76 -18.84 -27.23 2.72
C TYR A 76 -19.84 -27.95 1.80
N ASN A 77 -19.39 -28.95 1.02
CA ASN A 77 -20.24 -29.84 0.22
C ASN A 77 -21.06 -30.76 1.13
N LEU A 78 -22.03 -30.17 1.83
CA LEU A 78 -23.04 -30.85 2.62
C LEU A 78 -23.97 -31.59 1.65
N THR A 79 -23.56 -32.81 1.29
CA THR A 79 -24.43 -33.71 0.53
C THR A 79 -25.51 -34.23 1.47
N PRO A 80 -26.79 -34.33 1.07
CA PRO A 80 -27.86 -34.86 1.93
C PRO A 80 -27.57 -36.26 2.51
N GLU A 81 -26.68 -36.99 1.85
CA GLU A 81 -26.21 -38.32 2.23
C GLU A 81 -25.25 -38.30 3.44
N LEU A 82 -24.53 -37.20 3.69
CA LEU A 82 -23.62 -37.08 4.85
C LEU A 82 -24.35 -37.23 6.19
N ILE A 83 -25.60 -36.78 6.30
CA ILE A 83 -26.39 -36.88 7.54
C ILE A 83 -26.63 -38.35 7.94
N TRP A 84 -26.68 -39.25 6.96
CA TRP A 84 -26.95 -40.67 7.15
C TRP A 84 -25.66 -41.50 7.27
N GLN A 85 -24.51 -40.88 7.02
CA GLN A 85 -23.20 -41.46 7.30
C GLN A 85 -22.88 -41.32 8.80
N SER A 86 -22.11 -42.25 9.34
CA SER A 86 -21.66 -42.20 10.73
C SER A 86 -20.16 -42.47 10.73
N SER A 87 -19.38 -41.50 11.22
CA SER A 87 -17.92 -41.66 11.38
C SER A 87 -17.56 -42.75 12.39
N THR A 88 -18.47 -43.06 13.33
CA THR A 88 -18.17 -43.88 14.50
C THR A 88 -18.52 -45.36 14.31
N SER A 89 -19.49 -45.71 13.46
CA SER A 89 -19.83 -47.13 13.23
C SER A 89 -20.57 -47.38 11.92
N PRO A 90 -20.11 -48.35 11.10
CA PRO A 90 -20.78 -48.73 9.85
C PRO A 90 -22.14 -49.40 10.08
N PHE A 91 -22.36 -50.01 11.26
CA PHE A 91 -23.64 -50.60 11.63
C PHE A 91 -24.72 -49.51 11.81
N LEU A 92 -24.39 -48.42 12.50
CA LEU A 92 -25.30 -47.29 12.69
C LEU A 92 -25.67 -46.63 11.36
N SER A 93 -24.75 -46.54 10.40
CA SER A 93 -25.06 -46.03 9.06
C SER A 93 -26.08 -46.91 8.33
N LYS A 94 -26.00 -48.24 8.44
CA LYS A 94 -26.98 -49.17 7.82
C LYS A 94 -28.37 -49.02 8.44
N VAL A 95 -28.46 -48.90 9.76
CA VAL A 95 -29.73 -48.69 10.47
C VAL A 95 -30.37 -47.36 10.07
N ARG A 96 -29.57 -46.28 10.05
CA ARG A 96 -29.99 -44.94 9.62
C ARG A 96 -30.50 -44.89 8.19
N LYS A 97 -29.83 -45.58 7.25
CA LYS A 97 -30.30 -45.71 5.86
C LYS A 97 -31.67 -46.38 5.72
N LYS A 98 -31.99 -47.36 6.57
CA LYS A 98 -33.32 -48.00 6.59
C LYS A 98 -34.42 -47.10 7.17
N LEU A 99 -34.07 -46.15 8.04
CA LEU A 99 -34.98 -45.17 8.65
C LEU A 99 -35.15 -43.89 7.82
N GLN A 100 -34.31 -43.71 6.79
CA GLN A 100 -34.34 -42.58 5.85
C GLN A 100 -35.72 -42.33 5.21
N PRO A 101 -36.44 -43.33 4.64
CA PRO A 101 -37.73 -43.07 4.00
C PRO A 101 -38.79 -42.57 4.98
N ILE A 102 -38.74 -43.03 6.23
CA ILE A 102 -39.66 -42.57 7.29
C ILE A 102 -39.35 -41.11 7.64
N HIS A 103 -38.08 -40.76 7.84
CA HIS A 103 -37.69 -39.39 8.16
C HIS A 103 -37.97 -38.39 7.04
N LYS A 104 -37.85 -38.81 5.77
CA LYS A 104 -38.19 -37.96 4.61
C LYS A 104 -39.65 -37.52 4.58
N LEU A 105 -40.57 -38.28 5.21
CA LEU A 105 -41.98 -37.93 5.28
C LEU A 105 -42.28 -36.87 6.35
N PHE A 106 -41.51 -36.84 7.44
CA PHE A 106 -41.73 -35.92 8.57
C PHE A 106 -40.93 -34.62 8.48
N ALA A 107 -39.79 -34.62 7.76
CA ALA A 107 -38.94 -33.44 7.66
C ALA A 107 -38.26 -33.32 6.29
N ASN A 108 -38.35 -32.13 5.68
CA ASN A 108 -37.60 -31.78 4.48
C ASN A 108 -36.20 -31.27 4.84
N LEU A 109 -35.37 -32.16 5.37
CA LEU A 109 -33.98 -31.88 5.73
C LEU A 109 -33.13 -31.51 4.51
N GLU A 110 -33.48 -32.03 3.33
CA GLU A 110 -32.78 -31.76 2.07
C GLU A 110 -32.84 -30.28 1.68
N ALA A 111 -34.02 -29.65 1.80
CA ALA A 111 -34.15 -28.21 1.57
C ALA A 111 -33.39 -27.35 2.59
N VAL A 112 -33.32 -27.79 3.85
CA VAL A 112 -32.56 -27.08 4.90
C VAL A 112 -31.06 -27.15 4.64
N ILE A 113 -30.55 -28.32 4.24
CA ILE A 113 -29.13 -28.51 3.90
C ILE A 113 -28.74 -27.67 2.70
N HIS A 114 -29.55 -27.67 1.64
CA HIS A 114 -29.28 -26.86 0.45
C HIS A 114 -29.27 -25.36 0.80
N LYS A 115 -30.21 -24.89 1.64
CA LYS A 115 -30.19 -23.52 2.13
C LYS A 115 -28.93 -23.24 2.95
N GLN A 116 -28.51 -24.14 3.84
CA GLN A 116 -27.30 -23.98 4.63
C GLN A 116 -26.05 -23.92 3.76
N ALA A 117 -25.94 -24.77 2.74
CA ALA A 117 -24.83 -24.74 1.77
C ALA A 117 -24.76 -23.38 1.05
N MET A 118 -25.91 -22.88 0.58
CA MET A 118 -26.01 -21.55 -0.06
C MET A 118 -25.61 -20.41 0.90
N TYR A 119 -26.01 -20.48 2.18
CA TYR A 119 -25.58 -19.49 3.18
C TYR A 119 -24.08 -19.55 3.45
N ASN A 120 -23.51 -20.75 3.55
CA ASN A 120 -22.09 -20.94 3.74
C ASN A 120 -21.29 -20.38 2.56
N GLU A 121 -21.72 -20.63 1.33
CA GLU A 121 -21.08 -20.09 0.12
C GLU A 121 -21.04 -18.56 0.13
N LYS A 122 -22.18 -17.92 0.40
CA LYS A 122 -22.26 -16.46 0.53
C LYS A 122 -21.39 -15.91 1.66
N GLN A 123 -21.31 -16.64 2.77
CA GLN A 123 -20.47 -16.24 3.90
C GLN A 123 -18.98 -16.33 3.53
N VAL A 124 -18.57 -17.35 2.79
CA VAL A 124 -17.19 -17.49 2.29
C VAL A 124 -16.86 -16.37 1.32
N GLU A 125 -17.75 -16.04 0.38
CA GLU A 125 -17.59 -14.91 -0.53
C GLU A 125 -17.44 -13.58 0.24
N PHE A 126 -18.33 -13.32 1.19
CA PHE A 126 -18.29 -12.13 2.03
C PHE A 126 -16.99 -12.04 2.85
N ASN A 127 -16.60 -13.13 3.50
CA ASN A 127 -15.37 -13.19 4.28
C ASN A 127 -14.14 -12.97 3.38
N THR A 128 -14.14 -13.53 2.17
CA THR A 128 -13.08 -13.34 1.18
C THR A 128 -12.93 -11.87 0.80
N HIS A 129 -14.05 -11.19 0.55
CA HIS A 129 -14.04 -9.75 0.28
C HIS A 129 -13.52 -8.93 1.45
N ILE A 130 -13.96 -9.22 2.69
CA ILE A 130 -13.46 -8.52 3.88
C ILE A 130 -11.96 -8.74 4.05
N VAL A 131 -11.49 -9.98 3.99
CA VAL A 131 -10.06 -10.31 4.15
C VAL A 131 -9.24 -9.60 3.08
N HIS A 132 -9.73 -9.54 1.84
CA HIS A 132 -9.08 -8.81 0.76
C HIS A 132 -9.00 -7.30 1.06
N HIS A 133 -10.10 -6.68 1.50
CA HIS A 133 -10.12 -5.25 1.83
C HIS A 133 -9.23 -4.91 3.03
N VAL A 134 -9.25 -5.72 4.08
CA VAL A 134 -8.39 -5.55 5.26
C VAL A 134 -6.92 -5.66 4.85
N ARG A 135 -6.58 -6.63 4.00
CA ARG A 135 -5.23 -6.79 3.45
C ARG A 135 -4.79 -5.56 2.65
N LEU A 136 -5.64 -5.04 1.76
CA LEU A 136 -5.35 -3.85 0.98
C LEU A 136 -5.14 -2.62 1.87
N LEU A 137 -6.03 -2.39 2.83
CA LEU A 137 -5.93 -1.27 3.78
C LEU A 137 -4.63 -1.34 4.58
N HIS A 138 -4.30 -2.51 5.11
CA HIS A 138 -3.07 -2.71 5.86
C HIS A 138 -1.82 -2.43 5.00
N ASN A 139 -1.82 -2.89 3.74
CA ASN A 139 -0.74 -2.61 2.78
C ASN A 139 -0.56 -1.12 2.51
N ILE A 140 -1.66 -0.42 2.23
CA ILE A 140 -1.63 1.02 1.94
C ILE A 140 -1.09 1.80 3.14
N ILE A 141 -1.54 1.46 4.35
CA ILE A 141 -1.07 2.09 5.60
C ILE A 141 0.43 1.86 5.77
N ASN A 142 0.92 0.64 5.61
CA ASN A 142 2.35 0.34 5.76
C ASN A 142 3.22 1.05 4.71
N TYR A 143 2.76 1.10 3.46
CA TYR A 143 3.47 1.84 2.41
C TYR A 143 3.50 3.33 2.72
N LEU A 144 2.39 3.91 3.14
CA LEU A 144 2.30 5.32 3.51
C LEU A 144 3.19 5.67 4.70
N ILE A 145 3.25 4.81 5.72
CA ILE A 145 4.18 4.98 6.86
C ILE A 145 5.63 4.95 6.39
N THR A 146 5.96 4.04 5.47
CA THR A 146 7.32 3.91 4.93
C THR A 146 7.71 5.15 4.13
N GLU A 147 6.86 5.61 3.23
CA GLU A 147 7.08 6.83 2.45
C GLU A 147 7.15 8.07 3.33
N LEU A 148 6.29 8.18 4.34
CA LEU A 148 6.33 9.29 5.29
C LEU A 148 7.63 9.28 6.11
N THR A 149 8.13 8.09 6.46
CA THR A 149 9.41 7.96 7.15
C THR A 149 10.57 8.35 6.25
N LYS A 150 10.56 7.92 4.98
CA LYS A 150 11.54 8.32 3.97
C LYS A 150 11.56 9.84 3.78
N LEU A 151 10.40 10.45 3.58
CA LEU A 151 10.25 11.90 3.43
C LEU A 151 10.76 12.66 4.67
N ASN A 152 10.51 12.15 5.87
CA ASN A 152 11.01 12.75 7.10
C ASN A 152 12.55 12.69 7.18
N LEU A 153 13.16 11.56 6.79
CA LEU A 153 14.61 11.43 6.73
C LEU A 153 15.22 12.39 5.69
N GLU A 154 14.61 12.52 4.51
CA GLU A 154 15.03 13.49 3.49
C GLU A 154 14.92 14.93 4.00
N HIS A 155 13.84 15.28 4.69
CA HIS A 155 13.68 16.59 5.32
C HIS A 155 14.75 16.85 6.39
N GLN A 156 15.05 15.86 7.24
CA GLN A 156 16.12 15.97 8.24
C GLN A 156 17.49 16.15 7.58
N GLN A 157 17.79 15.39 6.53
CA GLN A 157 19.03 15.52 5.77
C GLN A 157 19.16 16.93 5.18
N LEU A 158 18.10 17.46 4.59
CA LEU A 158 18.09 18.82 4.05
C LEU A 158 18.32 19.87 5.13
N HIS A 159 17.68 19.71 6.29
CA HIS A 159 17.89 20.58 7.45
C HIS A 159 19.35 20.54 7.95
N TYR A 160 19.96 19.36 8.04
CA TYR A 160 21.38 19.23 8.38
C TYR A 160 22.29 19.89 7.34
N TYR A 161 21.98 19.75 6.05
CA TYR A 161 22.72 20.42 4.99
C TYR A 161 22.65 21.95 5.12
N VAL A 162 21.46 22.51 5.35
CA VAL A 162 21.28 23.95 5.61
C VAL A 162 22.09 24.41 6.83
N ASN A 163 22.01 23.69 7.95
CA ASN A 163 22.78 24.03 9.15
C ASN A 163 24.29 23.95 8.90
N SER A 164 24.74 23.00 8.08
CA SER A 164 26.16 22.89 7.73
C SER A 164 26.65 24.09 6.90
N ILE A 165 25.83 24.57 5.95
CA ILE A 165 26.12 25.78 5.17
C ILE A 165 26.15 27.00 6.08
N GLU A 166 25.17 27.14 6.98
CA GLU A 166 25.14 28.25 7.93
C GLU A 166 26.39 28.27 8.82
N SER A 167 26.80 27.10 9.32
CA SER A 167 28.02 26.96 10.11
C SER A 167 29.28 27.35 9.32
N GLN A 168 29.41 26.91 8.07
CA GLN A 168 30.51 27.31 7.19
C GLN A 168 30.51 28.82 6.92
N LEU A 169 29.34 29.41 6.67
CA LEU A 169 29.20 30.85 6.42
C LEU A 169 29.60 31.66 7.66
N ASN A 170 29.18 31.22 8.85
CA ASN A 170 29.60 31.84 10.11
C ASN A 170 31.10 31.71 10.35
N PHE A 171 31.70 30.57 10.03
CA PHE A 171 33.16 30.40 10.08
C PHE A 171 33.88 31.35 9.11
N PHE A 172 33.41 31.48 7.87
CA PHE A 172 33.99 32.41 6.91
C PHE A 172 33.85 33.87 7.34
N LYS A 173 32.73 34.25 7.97
CA LYS A 173 32.54 35.59 8.56
C LYS A 173 33.52 35.86 9.69
N GLU A 174 33.66 34.93 10.63
CA GLU A 174 34.62 35.03 11.73
C GLU A 174 36.06 35.11 11.21
N TYR A 175 36.40 34.27 10.23
CA TYR A 175 37.71 34.27 9.59
C TYR A 175 38.01 35.57 8.84
N GLN A 176 37.05 36.10 8.08
CA GLN A 176 37.17 37.40 7.42
C GLN A 176 37.38 38.52 8.44
N LYS A 177 36.61 38.52 9.53
CA LYS A 177 36.77 39.50 10.62
C LYS A 177 38.15 39.40 11.28
N ALA A 178 38.67 38.19 11.47
CA ALA A 178 40.02 37.97 12.00
C ALA A 178 41.09 38.51 11.03
N LEU A 179 40.96 38.25 9.73
CA LEU A 179 41.85 38.81 8.71
C LEU A 179 41.78 40.33 8.65
N ASP A 180 40.59 40.92 8.71
CA ASP A 180 40.40 42.37 8.72
C ASP A 180 41.05 43.00 9.95
N ASN A 181 40.93 42.38 11.13
CA ASN A 181 41.60 42.82 12.35
C ASN A 181 43.12 42.73 12.22
N MET A 182 43.66 41.63 11.69
CA MET A 182 45.11 41.48 11.45
C MET A 182 45.63 42.52 10.45
N LEU A 183 44.87 42.82 9.39
CA LEU A 183 45.22 43.87 8.42
C LEU A 183 45.20 45.27 9.04
N GLN A 184 44.28 45.56 9.96
CA GLN A 184 44.25 46.82 10.69
C GLN A 184 45.43 46.95 11.66
N GLU A 185 45.76 45.89 12.40
CA GLU A 185 46.91 45.86 13.31
C GLU A 185 48.23 46.05 12.53
N ASN A 186 48.36 45.41 11.37
CA ASN A 186 49.55 45.50 10.52
C ASN A 186 49.63 46.81 9.71
N LYS A 187 48.55 47.60 9.63
CA LYS A 187 48.56 48.97 9.09
C LYS A 187 49.03 50.01 10.12
N ILE A 188 49.25 49.63 11.38
CA ILE A 188 49.82 50.50 12.42
C ILE A 188 51.31 50.13 12.57
N PRO A 189 52.15 50.47 11.59
CA PRO A 189 53.36 51.20 11.96
C PRO A 189 53.69 52.34 10.99
N HIS A 190 54.10 53.46 11.61
CA HIS A 190 54.61 54.71 11.03
C HIS A 190 53.59 55.80 10.71
N GLU A 191 53.18 56.52 11.77
CA GLU A 191 53.42 57.96 11.78
C GLU A 191 54.02 58.36 13.13
N LYS A 192 55.05 59.20 13.04
CA LYS A 192 55.86 59.75 14.13
C LYS A 192 55.06 60.78 14.93
#